data_AF-A0AAN7H9T9-F1
#
_entry.id   AF-A0AAN7H9T9-F1
#
_cell.length_a   1.000
_cell.length_b   1.000
_cell.length_c   1.000
_cell.angle_alpha   90.00
_cell.angle_beta   90.00
_cell.angle_gamma   90.00
#
_symmetry.space_group_name_H-M   'P 1'
#
loop_
_entity.id
_entity.type
_entity.pdbx_description
1 polymer ?
#
loop_
_entity_poly.entity_id
_entity_poly.type
_entity_poly.pdbx_seq_one_letter_code
_entity_poly.pdbx_strand_id
1 'polypeptide(L)'
;MGHSTPVFENDYQTAVVRPNLAAIAVAFGPKAVRRDEALFNELRNMTLTRDEGSHISVSEEQIAKFHERNDIAGFRAEIQASTDQDEKNRLRRKIRATIETCTRLQLEADRQAYFAEADRLRLQGFEPEPTPDALAKRYLTTPLALPRHSLRGRGGRGK
;
A
#
# COMPACT_ATOMS: atom_id res chain seq x y z
N MET A 1 -31.29 -11.10 -19.47
CA MET A 1 -30.99 -12.31 -18.68
C MET A 1 -30.42 -11.83 -17.36
N GLY A 2 -31.23 -11.85 -16.30
CA GLY A 2 -30.87 -11.30 -14.99
C GLY A 2 -29.90 -12.23 -14.28
N HIS A 3 -28.76 -11.69 -13.86
CA HIS A 3 -27.84 -12.41 -12.99
C HIS A 3 -28.57 -12.71 -11.68
N SER A 4 -28.75 -13.99 -11.40
CA SER A 4 -29.51 -14.48 -10.27
C SER A 4 -28.79 -14.12 -8.97
N THR A 5 -29.54 -13.59 -8.02
CA THR A 5 -29.19 -13.34 -6.61
C THR A 5 -28.17 -14.34 -6.02
N PRO A 6 -28.28 -15.66 -6.24
CA PRO A 6 -27.30 -16.63 -5.74
C PRO A 6 -25.84 -16.45 -6.22
N VAL A 7 -25.61 -15.86 -7.40
CA VAL A 7 -24.25 -15.58 -7.88
C VAL A 7 -23.68 -14.35 -7.18
N PHE A 8 -24.51 -13.31 -6.98
CA PHE A 8 -24.12 -12.12 -6.21
C PHE A 8 -23.74 -12.48 -4.77
N GLU A 9 -24.54 -13.33 -4.14
CA GLU A 9 -24.31 -13.76 -2.77
C GLU A 9 -23.03 -14.60 -2.64
N ASN A 10 -22.75 -15.50 -3.58
CA ASN A 10 -21.64 -16.47 -3.46
C ASN A 10 -20.28 -15.99 -4.01
N ASP A 11 -20.26 -15.23 -5.09
CA ASP A 11 -19.00 -14.88 -5.76
C ASP A 11 -18.46 -13.48 -5.37
N TYR A 12 -19.34 -12.52 -5.08
CA TYR A 12 -18.92 -11.14 -4.77
C TYR A 12 -18.74 -10.85 -3.28
N GLN A 13 -19.22 -11.72 -2.39
CA GLN A 13 -18.99 -11.61 -0.95
C GLN A 13 -18.01 -12.68 -0.50
N THR A 14 -16.76 -12.28 -0.19
CA THR A 14 -15.78 -13.20 0.39
C THR A 14 -16.37 -13.89 1.62
N ALA A 15 -16.20 -15.21 1.74
CA ALA A 15 -16.85 -16.03 2.78
C ALA A 15 -16.59 -15.54 4.22
N VAL A 16 -15.52 -14.77 4.43
CA VAL A 16 -15.14 -14.16 5.71
C VAL A 16 -16.05 -12.99 6.11
N VAL A 17 -16.65 -12.28 5.14
CA VAL A 17 -17.47 -11.08 5.38
C VAL A 17 -18.95 -11.41 5.62
N ARG A 18 -19.43 -12.56 5.13
CA ARG A 18 -20.81 -13.04 5.32
C ARG A 18 -21.28 -13.10 6.78
N PRO A 19 -20.53 -13.71 7.72
CA PRO A 19 -20.95 -13.75 9.13
C PRO A 19 -20.91 -12.36 9.79
N ASN A 20 -19.99 -11.48 9.37
CA ASN A 20 -19.91 -10.12 9.89
C ASN A 20 -21.03 -9.23 9.35
N LEU A 21 -21.46 -9.39 8.10
CA LEU A 21 -22.59 -8.63 7.56
C LEU A 21 -23.91 -9.00 8.23
N ALA A 22 -24.15 -10.27 8.57
CA ALA A 22 -25.32 -10.67 9.35
C ALA A 22 -25.28 -10.09 10.77
N ALA A 23 -24.10 -10.06 11.40
CA ALA A 23 -23.91 -9.42 12.70
C ALA A 23 -24.12 -7.90 12.64
N ILE A 24 -23.59 -7.24 11.61
CA ILE A 24 -23.78 -5.81 11.33
C ILE A 24 -25.25 -5.51 10.99
N ALA A 25 -25.91 -6.40 10.23
CA ALA A 25 -27.30 -6.28 9.79
C ALA A 25 -28.30 -6.38 10.95
N VAL A 26 -28.11 -7.37 11.82
CA VAL A 26 -28.87 -7.54 13.07
C VAL A 26 -28.56 -6.39 14.05
N ALA A 27 -27.39 -5.77 13.92
CA ALA A 27 -26.95 -4.66 14.76
C ALA A 27 -27.36 -3.27 14.25
N PHE A 28 -27.99 -3.11 13.08
CA PHE A 28 -28.58 -1.84 12.61
C PHE A 28 -29.82 -1.36 13.41
N GLY A 29 -29.91 -1.70 14.70
CA GLY A 29 -30.52 -0.78 15.65
C GLY A 29 -29.62 0.47 15.80
N PRO A 30 -30.18 1.63 16.15
CA PRO A 30 -29.43 2.91 16.26
C PRO A 30 -28.26 2.90 17.26
N LYS A 31 -28.05 1.79 17.99
CA LYS A 31 -27.00 1.61 19.00
C LYS A 31 -25.72 0.92 18.51
N ALA A 32 -25.71 0.20 17.39
CA ALA A 32 -24.48 -0.51 16.97
C ALA A 32 -23.63 0.20 15.91
N VAL A 33 -24.19 1.19 15.21
CA VAL A 33 -23.41 2.09 14.32
C VAL A 33 -22.26 2.78 15.09
N ARG A 34 -22.42 2.97 16.41
CA ARG A 34 -21.39 3.55 17.28
C ARG A 34 -20.32 2.59 17.78
N ARG A 35 -20.45 1.27 17.57
CA ARG A 35 -19.44 0.30 18.06
C ARG A 35 -18.20 0.26 17.17
N ASP A 36 -18.39 0.42 15.87
CA ASP A 36 -17.32 0.27 14.87
C ASP A 36 -17.11 1.54 14.04
N GLU A 37 -17.42 2.71 14.60
CA GLU A 37 -17.19 4.01 13.95
C GLU A 37 -15.71 4.20 13.59
N ALA A 38 -14.79 3.64 14.40
CA ALA A 38 -13.37 3.59 14.08
C ALA A 38 -13.09 2.77 12.81
N LEU A 39 -13.62 1.55 12.70
CA LEU A 39 -13.45 0.67 11.54
C LEU A 39 -14.06 1.30 10.27
N PHE A 40 -15.26 1.86 10.36
CA PHE A 40 -15.92 2.50 9.22
C PHE A 40 -15.20 3.79 8.81
N ASN A 41 -14.67 4.57 9.76
CA ASN A 41 -13.81 5.71 9.44
C ASN A 41 -12.48 5.24 8.85
N GLU A 42 -11.90 4.14 9.30
CA GLU A 42 -10.67 3.58 8.74
C GLU A 42 -10.89 3.11 7.30
N LEU A 43 -11.97 2.36 7.04
CA LEU A 43 -12.36 1.92 5.70
C LEU A 43 -12.68 3.10 4.77
N ARG A 44 -13.44 4.10 5.27
CA ARG A 44 -13.75 5.33 4.54
C ARG A 44 -12.49 6.15 4.25
N ASN A 45 -11.60 6.28 5.21
CA ASN A 45 -10.33 6.97 5.01
C ASN A 45 -9.46 6.18 4.02
N MET A 46 -9.49 4.85 4.06
CA MET A 46 -8.76 4.01 3.11
C MET A 46 -9.26 4.15 1.67
N THR A 47 -10.58 4.32 1.48
CA THR A 47 -11.18 4.53 0.15
C THR A 47 -11.05 5.97 -0.36
N LEU A 48 -10.97 6.96 0.53
CA LEU A 48 -10.78 8.37 0.16
C LEU A 48 -9.30 8.75 -0.08
N THR A 49 -8.34 7.99 0.45
CA THR A 49 -6.90 8.36 0.39
C THR A 49 -6.07 7.53 -0.58
N ARG A 50 -6.62 6.49 -1.19
CA ARG A 50 -5.89 5.66 -2.17
C ARG A 50 -6.35 5.95 -3.58
N ASP A 51 -5.75 6.97 -4.17
CA ASP A 51 -5.55 6.95 -5.61
C ASP A 51 -4.49 5.89 -5.91
N GLU A 52 -4.87 4.88 -6.70
CA GLU A 52 -4.01 3.75 -7.07
C GLU A 52 -2.75 4.20 -7.81
N GLY A 53 -2.74 5.41 -8.38
CA GLY A 53 -1.58 6.01 -9.03
C GLY A 53 -0.62 6.77 -8.11
N SER A 54 -0.94 6.96 -6.83
CA SER A 54 -0.11 7.78 -5.92
C SER A 54 1.17 7.07 -5.45
N HIS A 55 2.23 7.85 -5.20
CA HIS A 55 3.51 7.34 -4.68
C HIS A 55 3.31 6.46 -3.42
N ILE A 56 3.88 5.27 -3.44
CA ILE A 56 3.80 4.27 -2.35
C ILE A 56 5.11 4.25 -1.55
N SER A 57 6.23 4.59 -2.17
CA SER A 57 7.55 4.64 -1.55
C SER A 57 8.40 5.78 -2.10
N VAL A 58 9.32 6.26 -1.27
CA VAL A 58 10.38 7.18 -1.70
C VAL A 58 11.39 6.41 -2.56
N SER A 59 11.91 7.04 -3.61
CA SER A 59 12.92 6.43 -4.49
C SER A 59 14.23 6.11 -3.74
N GLU A 60 14.95 5.09 -4.21
CA GLU A 60 16.25 4.71 -3.63
C GLU A 60 17.27 5.85 -3.73
N GLU A 61 17.22 6.65 -4.79
CA GLU A 61 18.07 7.83 -4.97
C GLU A 61 17.82 8.91 -3.91
N GLN A 62 16.55 9.16 -3.57
CA GLN A 62 16.18 10.09 -2.51
C GLN A 62 16.63 9.55 -1.14
N ILE A 63 16.52 8.24 -0.90
CA ILE A 63 17.01 7.62 0.34
C ILE A 63 18.54 7.77 0.45
N ALA A 64 19.28 7.57 -0.64
CA ALA A 64 20.72 7.79 -0.68
C ALA A 64 21.09 9.23 -0.29
N LYS A 65 20.37 10.23 -0.82
CA LYS A 65 20.56 11.64 -0.45
C LYS A 65 20.35 11.90 1.04
N PHE A 66 19.41 11.20 1.69
CA PHE A 66 19.25 11.35 3.15
C PHE A 66 20.49 10.89 3.91
N HIS A 67 21.14 9.82 3.47
CA HIS A 67 22.36 9.32 4.10
C HIS A 67 23.57 10.26 3.98
N GLU A 68 23.55 11.18 3.02
CA GLU A 68 24.62 12.15 2.76
C GLU A 68 24.44 13.46 3.55
N ARG A 69 23.31 13.65 4.25
CA ARG A 69 23.07 14.89 5.00
C ARG A 69 24.12 15.11 6.09
N ASN A 70 24.47 16.39 6.29
CA ASN A 70 25.49 16.82 7.24
C ASN A 70 25.19 16.41 8.70
N ASP A 71 23.92 16.37 9.10
CA ASP A 71 23.51 15.92 10.43
C ASP A 71 23.82 14.43 10.65
N ILE A 72 23.52 13.59 9.66
CA ILE A 72 23.85 12.16 9.69
C ILE A 72 25.36 11.94 9.63
N ALA A 73 26.08 12.71 8.80
CA ALA A 73 27.53 12.68 8.77
C ALA A 73 28.15 13.04 10.14
N GLY A 74 27.60 14.05 10.82
CA GLY A 74 27.97 14.43 12.18
C GLY A 74 27.77 13.28 13.18
N PHE A 75 26.59 12.66 13.19
CA PHE A 75 26.34 11.51 14.06
C PHE A 75 27.25 10.32 13.75
N ARG A 76 27.62 10.10 12.49
CA ARG A 76 28.58 9.05 12.10
C ARG A 76 29.99 9.35 12.63
N ALA A 77 30.43 10.60 12.55
CA ALA A 77 31.71 11.02 13.12
C ALA A 77 31.73 10.88 14.65
N GLU A 78 30.64 11.26 15.33
CA GLU A 78 30.50 11.07 16.78
C GLU A 78 30.53 9.58 17.18
N ILE A 79 29.92 8.70 16.39
CA ILE A 79 30.00 7.23 16.59
C ILE A 79 31.45 6.73 16.47
N GLN A 80 32.24 7.27 15.53
CA GLN A 80 33.63 6.89 15.35
C GLN A 80 34.53 7.40 16.48
N ALA A 81 34.27 8.61 16.97
CA ALA A 81 35.03 9.23 18.05
C ALA A 81 34.69 8.66 19.44
N SER A 82 33.45 8.22 19.65
CA SER A 82 33.02 7.66 20.93
C SER A 82 33.63 6.28 21.18
N THR A 83 34.00 6.00 22.44
CA THR A 83 34.40 4.67 22.91
C THR A 83 33.27 3.96 23.65
N ASP A 84 32.27 4.70 24.13
CA ASP A 84 31.10 4.18 24.84
C ASP A 84 30.10 3.52 23.87
N GLN A 85 29.73 2.28 24.19
CA GLN A 85 28.80 1.49 23.40
C GLN A 85 27.35 1.99 23.51
N ASP A 86 26.96 2.54 24.65
CA ASP A 86 25.61 3.02 24.86
C ASP A 86 25.35 4.31 24.07
N GLU A 87 26.30 5.25 24.08
CA GLU A 87 26.23 6.44 23.24
C GLU A 87 26.26 6.10 21.74
N LYS A 88 27.07 5.12 21.30
CA LYS A 88 27.04 4.62 19.91
C LYS A 88 25.66 4.10 19.52
N ASN A 89 25.02 3.32 20.39
CA ASN A 89 23.69 2.78 20.14
C ASN A 89 22.64 3.89 20.08
N ARG A 90 22.73 4.89 20.96
CA ARG A 90 21.87 6.07 20.96
C ARG A 90 22.00 6.87 19.65
N LEU A 91 23.22 7.14 19.19
CA LEU A 91 23.48 7.86 17.94
C LEU A 91 22.96 7.08 16.72
N ARG A 92 23.13 5.75 16.69
CA ARG A 92 22.55 4.91 15.63
C ARG A 92 21.03 4.98 15.60
N ARG A 93 20.37 5.02 16.76
CA ARG A 93 18.91 5.20 16.85
C ARG A 93 18.51 6.58 16.33
N LYS A 94 19.25 7.64 16.67
CA LYS A 94 19.01 8.99 16.13
C LYS A 94 19.11 9.01 14.60
N ILE A 95 20.17 8.43 14.02
CA ILE A 95 20.32 8.33 12.56
C ILE A 95 19.10 7.66 11.92
N ARG A 96 18.65 6.51 12.45
CA ARG A 96 17.47 5.81 11.93
C ARG A 96 16.21 6.67 12.01
N ALA A 97 15.97 7.29 13.17
CA ALA A 97 14.81 8.16 13.38
C ALA A 97 14.81 9.36 12.44
N THR A 98 15.98 9.97 12.19
CA THR A 98 16.13 11.06 11.24
C THR A 98 15.78 10.60 9.82
N ILE A 99 16.33 9.46 9.37
CA ILE A 99 16.04 8.91 8.03
C ILE A 99 14.56 8.60 7.88
N GLU A 100 13.95 7.93 8.86
CA GLU A 100 12.53 7.59 8.87
C GLU A 100 11.63 8.83 8.82
N THR A 101 12.02 9.89 9.54
CA THR A 101 11.31 11.16 9.48
C THR A 101 11.43 11.80 8.10
N CYS A 102 12.63 11.78 7.50
CA CYS A 102 12.86 12.33 6.17
C CYS A 102 12.09 11.57 5.09
N THR A 103 12.09 10.24 5.14
CA THR A 103 11.34 9.41 4.18
C THR A 103 9.84 9.66 4.30
N ARG A 104 9.31 9.76 5.51
CA ARG A 104 7.89 10.08 5.73
C ARG A 104 7.53 11.45 5.13
N LEU A 105 8.31 12.49 5.43
CA LEU A 105 8.06 13.84 4.96
C LEU A 105 8.17 13.94 3.43
N GLN A 106 9.17 13.27 2.84
CA GLN A 106 9.34 13.27 1.39
C GLN A 106 8.19 12.54 0.70
N LEU A 107 7.78 11.38 1.21
CA LEU A 107 6.63 10.65 0.66
C LEU A 107 5.35 11.50 0.71
N GLU A 108 5.15 12.23 1.80
CA GLU A 108 4.01 13.14 1.94
C GLU A 108 4.06 14.27 0.91
N ALA A 109 5.23 14.88 0.70
CA ALA A 109 5.42 15.91 -0.33
C ALA A 109 5.19 15.36 -1.75
N ASP A 110 5.74 14.18 -2.06
CA ASP A 110 5.59 13.54 -3.37
C ASP A 110 4.14 13.16 -3.65
N ARG A 111 3.39 12.75 -2.63
CA ARG A 111 1.95 12.51 -2.73
C ARG A 111 1.17 13.80 -2.93
N GLN A 112 1.47 14.85 -2.18
CA GLN A 112 0.81 16.15 -2.32
C GLN A 112 1.00 16.71 -3.74
N ALA A 113 2.22 16.62 -4.29
CA ALA A 113 2.51 17.01 -5.65
C ALA A 113 1.70 16.20 -6.67
N TYR A 114 1.67 14.86 -6.50
CA TYR A 114 0.87 13.98 -7.34
C TYR A 114 -0.63 14.34 -7.28
N PHE A 115 -1.21 14.54 -6.10
CA PHE A 115 -2.63 14.85 -5.96
C PHE A 115 -2.98 16.22 -6.55
N ALA A 116 -2.12 17.22 -6.40
CA ALA A 116 -2.32 18.53 -7.02
C ALA A 116 -2.36 18.43 -8.56
N GLU A 117 -1.49 17.60 -9.16
CA GLU A 117 -1.49 17.35 -10.59
C GLU A 117 -2.70 16.50 -11.03
N ALA A 118 -2.99 15.43 -10.30
CA ALA A 118 -4.11 14.54 -10.57
C ALA A 118 -5.45 15.29 -10.54
N ASP A 119 -5.65 16.15 -9.55
CA ASP A 119 -6.86 16.97 -9.46
C ASP A 119 -6.94 17.97 -10.62
N ARG A 120 -5.80 18.54 -11.05
CA ARG A 120 -5.76 19.39 -12.26
C ARG A 120 -6.19 18.62 -13.51
N LEU A 121 -5.70 17.38 -13.69
CA LEU A 121 -6.06 16.54 -14.84
C LEU A 121 -7.53 16.13 -14.81
N ARG A 122 -8.05 15.75 -13.64
CA ARG A 122 -9.47 15.40 -13.45
C ARG A 122 -10.40 16.57 -13.76
N LEU A 123 -10.03 17.80 -13.35
CA LEU A 123 -10.78 19.01 -13.71
C LEU A 123 -10.84 19.24 -15.23
N GLN A 124 -9.85 18.74 -15.97
CA GLN A 124 -9.80 18.79 -17.43
C GLN A 124 -10.45 17.56 -18.10
N GLY A 125 -10.96 16.60 -17.31
CA GLY A 125 -11.58 15.38 -17.79
C GLY A 125 -10.60 14.26 -18.16
N PHE A 126 -9.33 14.36 -17.74
CA PHE A 126 -8.32 13.32 -17.96
C PHE A 126 -8.09 12.48 -16.70
N GLU A 127 -7.76 11.20 -16.89
CA GLU A 127 -7.32 10.34 -15.79
C GLU A 127 -5.82 10.52 -15.54
N PRO A 128 -5.38 10.65 -14.27
CA PRO A 128 -3.97 10.74 -13.94
C PRO A 128 -3.25 9.41 -14.17
N GLU A 129 -2.07 9.48 -14.77
CA GLU A 129 -1.21 8.32 -14.96
C GLU A 129 -0.63 7.85 -13.63
N PRO A 130 -0.58 6.52 -13.38
CA PRO A 130 -0.01 5.99 -12.16
C PRO A 130 1.50 6.19 -12.10
N THR A 131 1.99 6.50 -10.90
CA THR A 131 3.43 6.66 -10.64
C THR A 131 4.18 5.34 -10.88
N PRO A 132 5.47 5.40 -11.27
CA PRO A 132 6.26 4.20 -11.60
C PRO A 132 6.35 3.18 -10.44
N ASP A 133 6.42 3.65 -9.20
CA ASP A 133 6.47 2.78 -8.01
C ASP A 133 5.10 2.17 -7.68
N ALA A 134 4.01 2.88 -7.96
CA ALA A 134 2.66 2.33 -7.90
C ALA A 134 2.42 1.23 -8.93
N LEU A 135 2.90 1.44 -10.17
CA LEU A 135 2.88 0.43 -11.23
C LEU A 135 3.70 -0.81 -10.85
N ALA A 136 4.93 -0.63 -10.36
CA ALA A 136 5.81 -1.73 -9.99
C ALA A 136 5.18 -2.70 -8.98
N LYS A 137 4.38 -2.19 -8.02
CA LYS A 137 3.65 -3.05 -7.06
C LYS A 137 2.44 -3.75 -7.65
N ARG A 138 1.73 -3.15 -8.62
CA ARG A 138 0.60 -3.78 -9.33
C ARG A 138 1.03 -5.05 -10.09
N TYR A 139 2.24 -5.06 -10.64
CA TYR A 139 2.78 -6.22 -11.38
C TYR A 139 3.45 -7.29 -10.50
N LEU A 140 3.74 -7.00 -9.22
CA LEU A 140 4.30 -7.98 -8.29
C LEU A 140 3.23 -8.82 -7.55
N THR A 141 1.97 -8.38 -7.55
CA THR A 141 0.84 -9.09 -6.90
C THR A 141 -0.03 -9.90 -7.86
N THR A 142 0.23 -9.82 -9.17
CA THR A 142 -0.45 -10.68 -10.14
C THR A 142 0.43 -11.91 -10.37
N PRO A 143 0.07 -13.12 -9.90
CA PRO A 143 0.73 -14.31 -10.42
C PRO A 143 0.44 -14.34 -11.92
N LEU A 144 1.47 -14.14 -12.74
CA LEU A 144 1.47 -14.51 -14.14
C LEU A 144 1.15 -16.00 -14.20
N ALA A 145 -0.13 -16.33 -14.27
CA ALA A 145 -0.61 -17.66 -14.56
C ALA A 145 -0.19 -17.94 -16.00
N LEU A 146 1.03 -18.44 -16.15
CA LEU A 146 1.48 -19.03 -17.40
C LEU A 146 0.44 -20.09 -17.77
N PRO A 147 -0.19 -20.01 -18.96
CA PRO A 147 -1.11 -21.03 -19.39
C PRO A 147 -0.33 -22.34 -19.47
N ARG A 148 -0.60 -23.24 -18.54
CA ARG A 148 -0.19 -24.64 -18.65
C ARG A 148 -0.97 -25.21 -19.84
N HIS A 149 -0.39 -25.10 -21.04
CA HIS A 149 -0.85 -25.86 -22.19
C HIS A 149 -0.82 -27.33 -21.80
N SER A 150 -2.02 -27.87 -21.57
CA SER A 150 -2.22 -29.29 -21.36
C SER A 150 -1.86 -30.00 -22.66
N LEU A 151 -0.70 -30.65 -22.71
CA LEU A 151 -0.44 -31.68 -23.71
C LEU A 151 -1.26 -32.92 -23.34
N ARG A 152 -2.55 -32.86 -23.69
CA ARG A 152 -3.46 -34.01 -23.66
C ARG A 152 -3.28 -34.77 -24.97
N GLY A 153 -2.21 -35.57 -25.06
CA GLY A 153 -2.02 -36.54 -26.14
C GLY A 153 -2.72 -37.85 -25.81
N ARG A 154 -3.93 -38.05 -26.35
CA ARG A 154 -4.62 -39.35 -26.39
C ARG A 154 -3.92 -40.28 -27.40
N GLY A 155 -3.62 -41.51 -26.96
CA GLY A 155 -3.99 -42.76 -27.65
C GLY A 155 -3.13 -43.26 -28.82
N GLY A 156 -2.60 -44.48 -28.67
CA GLY A 156 -2.17 -45.34 -29.77
C GLY A 156 -1.84 -46.76 -29.29
N ARG A 157 -2.66 -47.75 -29.67
CA ARG A 157 -2.53 -49.20 -29.37
C ARG A 157 -1.55 -49.90 -30.34
N GLY A 158 -1.05 -51.07 -29.91
CA GLY A 158 -0.55 -52.18 -30.75
C GLY A 158 0.98 -52.28 -30.72
N LYS A 159 1.61 -53.43 -30.43
CA LYS A 159 1.26 -54.83 -30.66
C LYS A 159 1.58 -55.73 -29.48
#